data_AF-A0A9W9DH98-F1
#
_entry.id   AF-A0A9W9DH98-F1
#
_cell.length_a   1.000
_cell.length_b   1.000
_cell.length_c   1.000
_cell.angle_alpha   90.00
_cell.angle_beta   90.00
_cell.angle_gamma   90.00
#
_symmetry.space_group_name_H-M   'P 1'
#
loop_
_entity.id
_entity.type
_entity.pdbx_description
1 polymer ?
#
loop_
_entity_poly.entity_id
_entity_poly.type
_entity_poly.pdbx_seq_one_letter_code
_entity_poly.pdbx_strand_id
1 'polypeptide(L)'
;MILYLETQRLAQEELDCIVGPDRLPSFDDYNNLPYIRTIVKEILRWRGVVPLGVPHKLSQDDHYEGYLLPKDTVCFVGVWSLHRDTVVYADSSIPDTRDEGHFSYGFGKKDLSMLVDM
;
A
#
# COMPACT_ATOMS: atom_id res chain seq x y z
N MET A 1 6.44 12.26 -7.60
CA MET A 1 5.77 13.55 -7.93
C MET A 1 6.22 14.13 -9.26
N ILE A 2 7.52 14.27 -9.55
CA ILE A 2 7.99 14.90 -10.82
C ILE A 2 7.50 14.26 -12.12
N LEU A 3 7.13 12.97 -12.11
CA LEU A 3 6.58 12.27 -13.27
C LEU A 3 5.06 12.50 -13.45
N TYR A 4 4.38 13.01 -12.42
CA TYR A 4 2.93 13.17 -12.34
C TYR A 4 2.59 14.57 -11.81
N LEU A 5 2.88 15.58 -12.63
CA LEU A 5 2.76 16.99 -12.24
C LEU A 5 1.32 17.38 -11.86
N GLU A 6 0.31 16.79 -12.52
CA GLU A 6 -1.09 17.06 -12.21
C GLU A 6 -1.48 16.51 -10.82
N THR A 7 -1.04 15.30 -10.47
CA THR A 7 -1.21 14.74 -9.12
C THR A 7 -0.53 15.62 -8.08
N GLN A 8 0.65 16.16 -8.39
CA GLN A 8 1.34 17.08 -7.49
C GLN A 8 0.57 18.39 -7.31
N ARG A 9 0.02 18.98 -8.38
CA ARG A 9 -0.76 20.21 -8.35
C ARG A 9 -2.00 20.04 -7.46
N LEU A 10 -2.77 18.97 -7.68
CA LEU A 10 -3.98 18.67 -6.90
C LEU A 10 -3.67 18.43 -5.41
N ALA A 11 -2.54 17.79 -5.10
CA ALA A 11 -2.11 17.60 -3.71
C ALA A 11 -1.73 18.92 -3.03
N GLN A 12 -1.10 19.84 -3.76
CA GLN A 12 -0.80 21.18 -3.26
C GLN A 12 -2.08 21.98 -3.03
N GLU A 13 -3.06 21.91 -3.93
CA GLU A 13 -4.36 22.56 -3.75
C GLU A 13 -5.09 22.07 -2.50
N GLU A 14 -5.08 20.75 -2.22
CA GLU A 14 -5.65 20.21 -0.99
C GLU A 14 -4.93 20.75 0.26
N LEU A 15 -3.59 20.79 0.26
CA LEU A 15 -2.83 21.37 1.37
C LEU A 15 -3.15 22.85 1.58
N ASP A 16 -3.14 23.64 0.52
CA ASP A 16 -3.37 25.07 0.57
C ASP A 16 -4.79 25.39 1.07
N CYS A 17 -5.79 24.58 0.70
CA CYS A 17 -7.17 24.72 1.17
C CYS A 17 -7.36 24.33 2.64
N ILE A 18 -6.69 23.28 3.13
CA ILE A 18 -6.95 22.72 4.46
C ILE A 18 -5.99 23.28 5.52
N VAL A 19 -4.71 23.41 5.19
CA VAL A 19 -3.66 23.85 6.12
C VAL A 19 -3.42 25.35 5.99
N GLY A 20 -3.46 25.87 4.76
CA GLY A 20 -3.17 27.27 4.46
C GLY A 20 -1.67 27.63 4.54
N PRO A 21 -1.30 28.89 4.23
CA PRO A 21 0.09 29.31 4.12
C PRO A 21 0.75 29.64 5.47
N ASP A 22 -0.03 29.76 6.55
CA ASP A 22 0.44 30.32 7.82
C ASP A 22 1.11 29.31 8.75
N ARG A 23 1.02 28.01 8.44
CA ARG A 23 1.60 26.93 9.25
C ARG A 23 1.98 25.72 8.42
N LEU A 24 2.78 24.85 9.02
CA LEU A 24 3.06 23.52 8.46
C LEU A 24 1.93 22.53 8.79
N PRO A 25 1.73 21.48 7.98
CA PRO A 25 0.79 20.41 8.28
C PRO A 25 1.14 19.66 9.58
N SER A 26 0.13 19.18 10.31
CA SER A 26 0.28 18.28 11.45
C SER A 26 -0.55 17.00 11.28
N PHE A 27 -0.41 16.04 12.20
CA PHE A 27 -1.24 14.84 12.18
C PHE A 27 -2.73 15.11 12.45
N ASP A 28 -3.07 16.25 13.06
CA ASP A 28 -4.48 16.65 13.26
C ASP A 28 -5.20 16.90 11.93
N ASP A 29 -4.44 17.25 10.87
CA ASP A 29 -4.97 17.46 9.52
C ASP A 29 -5.25 16.15 8.78
N TYR A 30 -4.74 15.02 9.25
CA TYR A 30 -4.71 13.75 8.51
C TYR A 30 -6.09 13.36 7.96
N ASN A 31 -7.14 13.43 8.78
CA ASN A 31 -8.49 13.06 8.37
C ASN A 31 -9.09 14.02 7.33
N ASN A 32 -8.56 15.24 7.23
CA ASN A 32 -9.01 16.28 6.31
C ASN A 32 -8.20 16.34 5.00
N LEU A 33 -7.20 15.46 4.83
CA LEU A 33 -6.34 15.38 3.65
C LEU A 33 -6.55 14.07 2.85
N PRO A 34 -7.77 13.78 2.38
CA PRO A 34 -8.08 12.50 1.73
C PRO A 34 -7.29 12.26 0.43
N TYR A 35 -7.01 13.27 -0.37
CA TYR A 35 -6.28 13.11 -1.62
C TYR A 35 -4.81 12.77 -1.37
N ILE A 36 -4.15 13.47 -0.45
CA ILE A 36 -2.77 13.15 -0.05
C ILE A 36 -2.67 11.76 0.56
N ARG A 37 -3.63 11.39 1.43
CA ARG A 37 -3.71 10.03 1.97
C ARG A 37 -3.82 8.98 0.87
N THR A 38 -4.60 9.26 -0.16
CA THR A 38 -4.76 8.40 -1.33
C THR A 38 -3.44 8.28 -2.11
N ILE A 39 -2.73 9.38 -2.33
CA ILE A 39 -1.41 9.37 -2.98
C ILE A 39 -0.40 8.50 -2.21
N VAL A 40 -0.34 8.62 -0.88
CA VAL A 40 0.57 7.82 -0.05
C VAL A 40 0.28 6.32 -0.22
N LYS A 41 -1.00 5.93 -0.12
CA LYS A 41 -1.42 4.54 -0.34
C LYS A 41 -1.10 4.05 -1.75
N GLU A 42 -1.35 4.89 -2.74
CA GLU A 42 -1.09 4.56 -4.14
C GLU A 42 0.39 4.36 -4.43
N ILE A 43 1.27 5.17 -3.85
CA ILE A 43 2.73 4.99 -4.00
C ILE A 43 3.15 3.63 -3.44
N LEU A 44 2.59 3.23 -2.30
CA LEU A 44 2.88 1.95 -1.66
C LEU A 44 2.36 0.77 -2.49
N ARG A 45 1.23 0.90 -3.20
CA ARG A 45 0.71 -0.08 -4.16
C ARG A 45 1.54 -0.13 -5.44
N TRP A 46 1.82 1.03 -6.03
CA TRP A 46 2.50 1.14 -7.33
C TRP A 46 3.96 0.69 -7.26
N ARG A 47 4.68 1.10 -6.21
CA ARG A 47 6.11 0.84 -6.01
C ARG A 47 6.42 0.51 -4.54
N GLY A 48 5.83 -0.58 -4.05
CA GLY A 48 6.14 -1.10 -2.72
C GLY A 48 7.63 -1.44 -2.54
N VAL A 49 8.15 -1.18 -1.34
CA VAL A 49 9.57 -1.39 -0.99
C VAL A 49 9.96 -2.87 -1.07
N VAL A 50 9.02 -3.78 -0.77
CA VAL A 50 9.26 -5.22 -0.67
C VAL A 50 8.33 -5.98 -1.63
N PRO A 51 8.65 -6.05 -2.94
CA PRO A 51 7.76 -6.61 -3.97
C PRO A 51 7.48 -8.12 -3.83
N LEU A 52 8.30 -8.85 -3.07
CA LEU A 52 8.13 -10.29 -2.80
C LEU A 52 7.78 -10.60 -1.32
N GLY A 53 7.53 -9.56 -0.52
CA GLY A 53 7.43 -9.71 0.93
C GLY A 53 8.70 -10.26 1.58
N VAL A 54 8.59 -10.60 2.87
CA VAL A 54 9.63 -11.34 3.59
C VAL A 54 9.37 -12.83 3.40
N PRO A 55 10.38 -13.67 3.11
CA PRO A 55 10.17 -15.10 2.96
C PRO A 55 9.57 -15.74 4.22
N HIS A 56 8.55 -16.56 4.03
CA HIS A 56 7.93 -17.37 5.08
C HIS A 56 8.33 -18.83 4.93
N LYS A 57 8.25 -19.58 6.03
CA LYS A 57 8.49 -21.02 6.02
C LYS A 57 7.32 -21.75 6.68
N LEU A 58 6.84 -22.82 6.04
CA LEU A 58 5.76 -23.64 6.58
C LEU A 58 6.21 -24.36 7.86
N SER A 59 5.36 -24.34 8.88
CA SER A 59 5.61 -25.02 10.15
C SER A 59 5.14 -26.48 10.16
N GLN A 60 4.25 -26.82 9.23
CA GLN A 60 3.68 -28.14 8.98
C GLN A 60 3.27 -28.22 7.51
N ASP A 61 2.92 -29.43 7.04
CA ASP A 61 2.34 -29.63 5.71
C ASP A 61 1.03 -28.84 5.59
N ASP A 62 0.77 -28.28 4.41
CA ASP A 62 -0.44 -27.50 4.12
C ASP A 62 -0.92 -27.72 2.68
N HIS A 63 -2.17 -27.37 2.38
CA HIS A 63 -2.73 -27.43 1.03
C HIS A 63 -3.18 -26.05 0.56
N TYR A 64 -2.72 -25.62 -0.61
CA TYR A 64 -3.12 -24.35 -1.22
C TYR A 64 -3.48 -24.56 -2.69
N GLU A 65 -4.67 -24.11 -3.12
CA GLU A 65 -5.17 -24.24 -4.50
C GLU A 65 -5.05 -25.67 -5.07
N GLY A 66 -5.27 -26.69 -4.21
CA GLY A 66 -5.17 -28.11 -4.56
C GLY A 66 -3.76 -28.70 -4.52
N TYR A 67 -2.72 -27.91 -4.27
CA TYR A 67 -1.33 -28.37 -4.16
C TYR A 67 -0.95 -28.68 -2.70
N LEU A 68 -0.29 -29.81 -2.47
CA LEU A 68 0.37 -30.11 -1.20
C LEU A 68 1.68 -29.32 -1.11
N LEU A 69 1.82 -28.53 -0.06
CA LEU A 69 3.02 -27.81 0.34
C LEU A 69 3.61 -28.50 1.57
N PRO A 70 4.74 -29.21 1.45
CA PRO A 70 5.36 -29.86 2.60
C PRO A 70 5.83 -28.86 3.65
N LYS A 71 5.92 -29.30 4.90
CA LYS A 71 6.61 -28.63 5.99
C LYS A 71 7.99 -28.16 5.53
N ASP A 72 8.42 -27.01 6.06
CA ASP A 72 9.69 -26.35 5.73
C ASP A 72 9.80 -25.78 4.30
N THR A 73 8.74 -25.86 3.49
CA THR A 73 8.65 -25.11 2.23
C THR A 73 8.80 -23.61 2.48
N VAL A 74 9.66 -22.95 1.70
CA VAL A 74 9.82 -21.50 1.70
C VAL A 74 8.82 -20.89 0.73
N CYS A 75 8.00 -19.98 1.22
CA CYS A 75 6.98 -19.27 0.45
C CYS A 75 7.35 -17.80 0.32
N PHE A 76 7.18 -17.28 -0.90
CA PHE A 76 7.25 -15.85 -1.20
C PHE A 76 5.84 -15.36 -1.52
N VAL A 77 5.53 -14.15 -1.06
CA VAL A 77 4.26 -13.51 -1.41
C VAL A 77 4.55 -12.55 -2.55
N GLY A 78 3.98 -12.79 -3.73
CA GLY A 78 4.12 -11.89 -4.88
C GLY A 78 3.35 -10.57 -4.71
N VAL A 79 3.72 -9.75 -3.71
CA VAL A 79 3.06 -8.48 -3.36
C VAL A 79 2.91 -7.57 -4.57
N TRP A 80 3.95 -7.46 -5.40
CA TRP A 80 3.92 -6.66 -6.63
C TRP A 80 2.85 -7.11 -7.63
N SER A 81 2.64 -8.42 -7.74
CA SER A 81 1.63 -9.01 -8.61
C SER A 81 0.23 -8.79 -8.04
N LEU A 82 0.05 -8.96 -6.72
CA LEU A 82 -1.21 -8.65 -6.03
C LEU A 82 -1.61 -7.20 -6.24
N HIS A 83 -0.66 -6.27 -6.12
CA HIS A 83 -0.88 -4.83 -6.38
C HIS A 83 -1.24 -4.49 -7.83
N ARG A 84 -1.11 -5.43 -8.75
CA ARG A 84 -1.37 -5.27 -10.20
C ARG A 84 -2.46 -6.19 -10.71
N ASP A 85 -3.17 -6.86 -9.81
CA ASP A 85 -4.31 -7.67 -10.20
C ASP A 85 -5.38 -6.76 -10.82
N THR A 86 -5.64 -6.95 -12.11
CA THR A 86 -6.59 -6.13 -12.88
C THR A 86 -8.05 -6.33 -12.47
N VAL A 87 -8.34 -7.41 -11.72
CA VAL A 87 -9.68 -7.66 -11.15
C VAL A 87 -9.92 -6.75 -9.96
N VAL A 88 -8.87 -6.47 -9.17
CA VAL A 88 -8.94 -5.65 -7.96
C VAL A 88 -8.68 -4.19 -8.29
N TYR A 89 -7.58 -3.93 -9.00
CA TYR A 89 -7.15 -2.59 -9.39
C TYR A 89 -7.40 -2.41 -10.89
N ALA A 90 -8.40 -1.59 -11.25
CA ALA A 90 -8.58 -1.19 -12.64
C ALA A 90 -7.29 -0.53 -13.17
N ASP A 91 -6.98 -0.74 -14.46
CA ASP A 91 -5.80 -0.17 -15.11
C ASP A 91 -5.89 1.36 -15.13
N SER A 92 -5.42 1.97 -14.05
CA SER A 92 -5.53 3.39 -13.84
C SER A 92 -4.18 3.94 -13.45
N SER A 93 -3.74 4.90 -14.26
CA SER A 93 -2.67 5.84 -13.93
C SER A 93 -3.10 6.88 -12.88
N ILE A 94 -4.35 6.82 -12.43
CA ILE A 94 -4.95 7.68 -11.42
C ILE A 94 -4.87 6.92 -10.08
N PRO A 95 -4.51 7.60 -8.97
CA PRO A 95 -4.48 6.98 -7.65
C PRO A 95 -5.78 6.28 -7.34
N ASP A 96 -5.68 5.01 -6.93
CA ASP A 96 -6.86 4.26 -6.54
C ASP A 96 -7.46 4.91 -5.28
N THR A 97 -8.66 5.47 -5.43
CA THR A 97 -9.41 6.13 -4.35
C THR A 97 -10.16 5.12 -3.48
N ARG A 98 -10.16 3.84 -3.86
CA ARG A 98 -10.75 2.78 -3.05
C ARG A 98 -9.86 2.62 -1.82
N ASP A 99 -10.48 2.53 -0.65
CA ASP A 99 -9.77 2.19 0.60
C ASP A 99 -9.33 0.70 0.62
N GLU A 100 -9.28 0.06 -0.54
CA GLU A 100 -8.81 -1.29 -0.75
C GLU A 100 -7.28 -1.27 -0.58
N GLY A 101 -6.84 -1.64 0.63
CA GLY A 101 -5.48 -1.42 1.12
C GLY A 101 -4.36 -2.04 0.27
N HIS A 102 -3.13 -1.60 0.53
CA HIS A 102 -1.93 -2.19 -0.03
C HIS A 102 -1.35 -3.28 0.89
N PHE A 103 -0.78 -4.34 0.33
CA PHE A 103 -0.07 -5.38 1.08
C PHE A 103 1.40 -5.05 1.44
N SER A 104 1.81 -3.79 1.36
CA SER A 104 3.21 -3.38 1.50
C SER A 104 3.81 -3.65 2.89
N TYR A 105 2.99 -3.76 3.93
CA TYR A 105 3.43 -4.10 5.28
C TYR A 105 3.22 -5.59 5.64
N GLY A 106 2.78 -6.40 4.69
CA GLY A 106 2.41 -7.79 4.93
C GLY A 106 0.99 -7.93 5.47
N PHE A 107 0.69 -9.13 5.97
CA PHE A 107 -0.61 -9.50 6.53
C PHE A 107 -0.46 -10.72 7.45
N GLY A 108 -1.50 -11.01 8.23
CA GLY A 108 -1.54 -12.17 9.12
C GLY A 108 -0.56 -12.06 10.28
N LYS A 109 -0.01 -13.19 10.74
CA LYS A 109 0.80 -13.26 11.97
C LYS A 109 2.12 -12.48 11.93
N LYS A 110 2.54 -12.00 10.76
CA LYS A 110 3.77 -11.21 10.58
C LYS A 110 3.50 -9.88 9.89
N ASP A 111 2.29 -9.36 10.04
CA ASP A 111 1.96 -8.00 9.60
C ASP A 111 2.82 -6.98 10.36
N LEU A 112 3.44 -6.07 9.61
CA LEU A 112 4.28 -4.99 10.12
C LEU A 112 3.50 -3.69 10.30
N SER A 113 2.23 -3.61 9.87
CA SER A 113 1.38 -2.42 10.06
C SER A 113 1.29 -2.03 11.54
N MET A 114 1.20 -3.03 12.42
CA MET A 114 1.18 -2.87 13.88
C MET A 114 2.44 -2.20 14.47
N LEU A 115 3.55 -2.11 13.71
CA LEU A 115 4.77 -1.44 14.15
C LEU A 115 4.80 0.05 13.78
N VAL A 116 3.94 0.48 12.86
CA VAL A 116 3.89 1.86 12.35
C VAL A 116 2.86 2.70 13.11
N ASP A 117 1.94 2.06 13.83
CA ASP A 117 0.93 2.70 14.68
C ASP A 117 1.42 2.98 16.13
N MET A 118 2.73 2.96 16.39
CA MET A 118 3.39 3.34 17.66
C MET A 118 4.08 4.70 17.56
#